data_AF-A0A1H8VQ47-F1
#
_entry.id   AF-A0A1H8VQ47-F1
#
_cell.length_a   1.000
_cell.length_b   1.000
_cell.length_c   1.000
_cell.angle_alpha   90.00
_cell.angle_beta   90.00
_cell.angle_gamma   90.00
#
_symmetry.space_group_name_H-M   'P 1'
#
loop_
_entity.id
_entity.type
_entity.pdbx_description
1 polymer ?
#
loop_
_entity_poly.entity_id
_entity_poly.type
_entity_poly.pdbx_seq_one_letter_code
_entity_poly.pdbx_strand_id
1 'polypeptide(L)'
;MAEPQLAPRKKVRSSKAPLAGTIVLVGMIIVSAAVLYRQYLGKPNETPVVMSAPAVATTEEPVTAATAPDVEPQALYDSDVMVAEDHYELIKLTLKSKTEISYEYQVNSGPNLDFYMVDDDGLFKWKRVMEGAKETQFMTYGDFKSSATSRDKKSGLLNAGTYYLIIDNTDYGDVMPPMNLADDVATLHLTVVGR
;
A
#
# COMPACT_ATOMS: atom_id res chain seq x y z
N MET A 1 17.28 -41.61 -61.08
CA MET A 1 17.10 -40.72 -59.92
C MET A 1 17.35 -41.55 -58.68
N ALA A 2 18.33 -41.18 -57.85
CA ALA A 2 18.85 -42.01 -56.76
C ALA A 2 18.32 -41.52 -55.40
N GLU A 3 17.93 -42.46 -54.53
CA GLU A 3 17.53 -42.22 -53.14
C GLU A 3 18.72 -41.73 -52.27
N PRO A 4 18.50 -40.82 -51.31
CA PRO A 4 19.52 -40.44 -50.36
C PRO A 4 19.57 -41.42 -49.17
N GLN A 5 20.74 -42.02 -48.92
CA GLN A 5 21.01 -42.79 -47.71
C GLN A 5 21.18 -41.89 -46.49
N LEU A 6 20.46 -42.19 -45.40
CA LEU A 6 20.64 -41.57 -44.08
C LEU A 6 21.86 -42.16 -43.34
N ALA A 7 22.73 -41.27 -42.85
CA ALA A 7 23.88 -41.61 -42.01
C ALA A 7 23.47 -41.99 -40.55
N PRO A 8 24.29 -42.80 -39.84
CA PRO A 8 23.95 -43.29 -38.50
C PRO A 8 24.18 -42.24 -37.39
N ARG A 9 23.21 -42.13 -36.48
CA ARG A 9 23.28 -41.29 -35.26
C ARG A 9 24.26 -41.87 -34.23
N LYS A 10 25.30 -41.10 -33.85
CA LYS A 10 26.16 -41.37 -32.70
C LYS A 10 25.40 -41.11 -31.39
N LYS A 11 25.32 -42.12 -30.52
CA LYS A 11 24.89 -41.99 -29.11
C LYS A 11 26.04 -41.41 -28.28
N VAL A 12 25.84 -40.24 -27.67
CA VAL A 12 26.73 -39.69 -26.65
C VAL A 12 26.13 -40.01 -25.28
N ARG A 13 26.91 -40.71 -24.43
CA ARG A 13 26.56 -41.04 -23.04
C ARG A 13 26.93 -39.88 -22.11
N SER A 14 25.98 -39.61 -21.21
CA SER A 14 26.07 -39.08 -19.83
C SER A 14 27.46 -38.81 -19.24
N SER A 15 27.60 -37.62 -18.63
CA SER A 15 28.20 -37.51 -17.29
C SER A 15 27.47 -36.44 -16.47
N LYS A 16 26.89 -36.86 -15.33
CA LYS A 16 26.42 -35.98 -14.27
C LYS A 16 27.60 -35.72 -13.33
N ALA A 17 27.90 -34.46 -13.07
CA ALA A 17 28.76 -34.05 -11.96
C ALA A 17 27.89 -33.56 -10.79
N PRO A 18 28.16 -33.94 -9.53
CA PRO A 18 27.48 -33.36 -8.38
C PRO A 18 28.17 -32.05 -7.97
N LEU A 19 27.41 -30.95 -7.89
CA LEU A 19 27.84 -29.75 -7.18
C LEU A 19 27.63 -29.99 -5.67
N ALA A 20 28.72 -30.16 -4.95
CA ALA A 20 28.77 -30.00 -3.51
C ALA A 20 28.71 -28.50 -3.19
N GLY A 21 27.53 -28.02 -2.78
CA GLY A 21 27.33 -26.66 -2.29
C GLY A 21 27.26 -26.69 -0.77
N THR A 22 28.34 -26.24 -0.13
CA THR A 22 28.45 -25.96 1.30
C THR A 22 27.37 -24.95 1.74
N ILE A 23 26.43 -25.38 2.58
CA ILE A 23 25.52 -24.47 3.28
C ILE A 23 26.22 -24.01 4.56
N VAL A 24 26.58 -22.73 4.60
CA VAL A 24 27.03 -22.04 5.82
C VAL A 24 25.79 -21.77 6.67
N LEU A 25 25.68 -22.46 7.82
CA LEU A 25 24.72 -22.11 8.87
C LEU A 25 25.15 -20.76 9.47
N VAL A 26 24.45 -19.69 9.13
CA VAL A 26 24.50 -18.44 9.91
C VAL A 26 23.43 -18.58 10.99
N GLY A 27 23.90 -18.77 12.23
CA GLY A 27 23.05 -18.75 13.42
C GLY A 27 22.42 -17.38 13.59
N MET A 28 21.09 -17.31 13.51
CA MET A 28 20.35 -16.13 13.92
C MET A 28 19.85 -16.35 15.34
N ILE A 29 20.43 -15.57 16.25
CA ILE A 29 20.07 -15.50 17.66
C ILE A 29 18.62 -15.04 17.76
N ILE A 30 17.74 -15.90 18.25
CA ILE A 30 16.38 -15.54 18.66
C ILE A 30 16.53 -14.78 19.98
N VAL A 31 16.54 -13.45 19.93
CA VAL A 31 16.29 -12.64 21.13
C VAL A 31 14.78 -12.51 21.29
N SER A 32 14.30 -13.12 22.35
CA SER A 32 12.92 -13.07 22.83
C SER A 32 12.49 -11.63 23.14
N ALA A 33 11.31 -11.24 22.68
CA ALA A 33 10.54 -10.15 23.26
C ALA A 33 9.10 -10.63 23.52
N ALA A 34 8.98 -11.51 24.50
CA ALA A 34 7.72 -11.83 25.16
C ALA A 34 7.67 -11.08 26.49
N VAL A 35 7.52 -9.75 26.47
CA VAL A 35 7.17 -8.97 27.67
C VAL A 35 6.35 -7.76 27.25
N LEU A 36 5.23 -7.55 27.95
CA LEU A 36 4.29 -6.42 27.90
C LEU A 36 3.13 -6.50 26.88
N TYR A 37 2.19 -7.41 27.14
CA TYR A 37 0.77 -7.04 27.11
C TYR A 37 -0.03 -7.92 28.09
N ARG A 38 0.28 -7.77 29.39
CA ARG A 38 -0.54 -8.28 30.50
C ARG A 38 -0.88 -7.12 31.42
N GLN A 39 -1.87 -6.31 31.04
CA GLN A 39 -2.59 -5.47 32.01
C GLN A 39 -3.87 -4.84 31.43
N TYR A 40 -4.81 -5.66 30.94
CA TYR A 40 -6.19 -5.20 30.75
C TYR A 40 -7.18 -6.30 31.14
N LEU A 41 -7.15 -6.66 32.43
CA LEU A 41 -8.31 -7.23 33.13
C LEU A 41 -8.32 -6.66 34.56
N GLY A 42 -9.00 -5.53 34.73
CA GLY A 42 -9.40 -4.96 36.00
C GLY A 42 -10.93 -4.80 36.01
N LYS A 43 -11.54 -5.22 37.12
CA LYS A 43 -12.93 -5.59 37.36
C LYS A 43 -13.91 -4.39 37.45
N PRO A 44 -15.25 -4.63 37.45
CA PRO A 44 -16.28 -3.60 37.64
C PRO A 44 -16.50 -3.25 39.13
N ASN A 45 -17.35 -2.22 39.39
CA ASN A 45 -17.64 -1.47 40.63
C ASN A 45 -16.66 -0.30 40.84
N GLU A 46 -17.09 0.93 41.10
CA GLU A 46 -18.14 1.37 42.05
C GLU A 46 -18.89 2.62 41.56
N THR A 47 -20.10 2.78 42.08
CA THR A 47 -21.01 3.92 41.87
C THR A 47 -20.39 5.23 42.39
N PRO A 48 -20.38 6.33 41.63
CA PRO A 48 -19.96 7.61 42.20
C PRO A 48 -21.11 8.27 42.97
N VAL A 49 -20.87 8.52 44.26
CA VAL A 49 -21.61 9.53 45.04
C VAL A 49 -21.14 10.90 44.53
N VAL A 50 -22.03 11.67 43.90
CA VAL A 50 -21.73 13.06 43.54
C VAL A 50 -22.45 13.99 44.51
N MET A 51 -21.65 14.54 45.42
CA MET A 51 -22.00 15.72 46.22
C MET A 51 -22.19 16.92 45.29
N SER A 52 -23.31 17.62 45.44
CA SER A 52 -23.55 18.91 44.80
C SER A 52 -22.51 19.93 45.26
N ALA A 53 -21.70 20.42 44.33
CA ALA A 53 -20.90 21.63 44.48
C ALA A 53 -21.67 22.83 43.89
N PRO A 54 -21.53 24.04 44.46
CA PRO A 54 -22.23 25.23 43.96
C PRO A 54 -21.70 25.65 42.58
N ALA A 55 -22.63 26.04 41.71
CA ALA A 55 -22.35 26.56 40.37
C ALA A 55 -21.55 27.87 40.45
N VAL A 56 -20.25 27.80 40.14
CA VAL A 56 -19.46 28.98 39.77
C VAL A 56 -19.63 29.17 38.27
N ALA A 57 -20.29 30.25 37.88
CA ALA A 57 -20.42 30.66 36.50
C ALA A 57 -19.04 31.12 35.98
N THR A 58 -18.34 30.22 35.29
CA THR A 58 -17.18 30.58 34.45
C THR A 58 -17.74 31.09 33.13
N THR A 59 -17.68 32.39 32.92
CA THR A 59 -17.82 33.02 31.61
C THR A 59 -16.65 32.54 30.75
N GLU A 60 -16.90 31.56 29.88
CA GLU A 60 -15.96 31.18 28.83
C GLU A 60 -15.91 32.32 27.80
N GLU A 61 -14.79 33.05 27.77
CA GLU A 61 -14.50 33.95 26.66
C GLU A 61 -14.40 33.11 25.37
N PRO A 62 -14.99 33.56 24.25
CA PRO A 62 -14.89 32.84 22.99
C PRO A 62 -13.43 32.84 22.53
N VAL A 63 -12.77 31.69 22.66
CA VAL A 63 -11.47 31.44 22.03
C VAL A 63 -11.66 31.61 20.53
N THR A 64 -11.18 32.74 20.02
CA THR A 64 -11.16 33.05 18.60
C THR A 64 -10.27 31.98 17.97
N ALA A 65 -10.86 31.04 17.24
CA ALA A 65 -10.12 30.01 16.53
C ALA A 65 -9.17 30.73 15.57
N ALA A 66 -7.88 30.72 15.89
CA ALA A 66 -6.86 31.25 15.02
C ALA A 66 -6.90 30.44 13.72
N THR A 67 -7.40 31.06 12.65
CA THR A 67 -7.34 30.51 11.30
C THR A 67 -5.88 30.15 11.02
N ALA A 68 -5.59 28.87 10.83
CA ALA A 68 -4.27 28.41 10.43
C ALA A 68 -3.83 29.18 9.17
N PRO A 69 -2.54 29.53 9.04
CA PRO A 69 -2.06 30.21 7.83
C PRO A 69 -2.43 29.38 6.60
N ASP A 70 -2.97 30.05 5.58
CA ASP A 70 -3.28 29.45 4.28
C ASP A 70 -1.96 29.08 3.60
N VAL A 71 -1.59 27.79 3.66
CA VAL A 71 -0.37 27.27 3.03
C VAL A 71 -0.71 26.90 1.59
N GLU A 72 -0.04 27.57 0.65
CA GLU A 72 -0.18 27.28 -0.78
C GLU A 72 0.14 25.80 -1.07
N PRO A 73 -0.72 25.07 -1.81
CA PRO A 73 -0.47 23.68 -2.13
C PRO A 73 0.80 23.48 -2.96
N GLN A 74 1.67 22.60 -2.46
CA GLN A 74 2.88 22.15 -3.14
C GLN A 74 2.58 20.90 -3.98
N ALA A 75 2.90 20.93 -5.28
CA ALA A 75 2.86 19.72 -6.11
C ALA A 75 3.92 18.72 -5.65
N LEU A 76 3.49 17.50 -5.32
CA LEU A 76 4.34 16.38 -4.92
C LEU A 76 4.51 15.36 -6.05
N TYR A 77 3.51 15.25 -6.91
CA TYR A 77 3.52 14.42 -8.12
C TYR A 77 2.53 14.97 -9.14
N ASP A 78 2.88 14.95 -10.41
CA ASP A 78 2.02 15.36 -11.51
C ASP A 78 2.50 14.68 -12.79
N SER A 79 1.82 13.60 -13.21
CA SER A 79 2.22 12.84 -14.38
C SER A 79 1.14 11.92 -14.91
N ASP A 80 1.34 11.49 -16.15
CA ASP A 80 0.61 10.38 -16.73
C ASP A 80 1.23 9.06 -16.26
N VAL A 81 0.37 8.10 -15.89
CA VAL A 81 0.76 6.77 -15.43
C VAL A 81 0.12 5.73 -16.33
N MET A 82 0.88 4.67 -16.62
CA MET A 82 0.38 3.49 -17.33
C MET A 82 0.48 2.29 -16.39
N VAL A 83 -0.60 1.52 -16.27
CA VAL A 83 -0.65 0.31 -15.44
C VAL A 83 -1.13 -0.83 -16.32
N ALA A 84 -0.24 -1.78 -16.62
CA ALA A 84 -0.58 -2.95 -17.42
C ALA A 84 -1.53 -3.90 -16.67
N GLU A 85 -2.19 -4.81 -17.38
CA GLU A 85 -2.99 -5.87 -16.75
C GLU A 85 -2.09 -6.71 -15.82
N ASP A 86 -2.64 -7.20 -14.70
CA ASP A 86 -1.93 -7.99 -13.69
C ASP A 86 -0.72 -7.26 -13.05
N HIS A 87 -0.69 -5.94 -13.15
CA HIS A 87 0.39 -5.11 -12.62
C HIS A 87 -0.13 -3.97 -11.74
N TYR A 88 0.79 -3.38 -10.97
CA TYR A 88 0.55 -2.21 -10.15
C TYR A 88 1.73 -1.25 -10.26
N GLU A 89 1.46 0.04 -10.05
CA GLU A 89 2.45 1.11 -10.01
C GLU A 89 2.55 1.72 -8.61
N LEU A 90 3.72 2.28 -8.28
CA LEU A 90 4.01 2.87 -6.97
C LEU A 90 4.47 4.32 -7.09
N ILE A 91 3.72 5.24 -6.49
CA ILE A 91 4.17 6.62 -6.30
C ILE A 91 4.67 6.80 -4.87
N LYS A 92 5.97 7.03 -4.71
CA LYS A 92 6.60 7.28 -3.42
C LYS A 92 6.48 8.75 -3.02
N LEU A 93 5.95 9.00 -1.83
CA LEU A 93 5.86 10.32 -1.21
C LEU A 93 6.75 10.36 0.04
N THR A 94 7.45 11.46 0.27
CA THR A 94 8.27 11.66 1.48
C THR A 94 7.93 12.99 2.12
N LEU A 95 7.29 12.93 3.28
CA LEU A 95 6.76 14.07 4.01
C LEU A 95 7.70 14.43 5.16
N LYS A 96 8.09 15.70 5.24
CA LYS A 96 9.01 16.21 6.28
C LYS A 96 8.30 16.64 7.56
N SER A 97 6.99 16.86 7.47
CA SER A 97 6.13 17.30 8.56
C SER A 97 4.74 16.67 8.38
N LYS A 98 3.86 16.89 9.36
CA LYS A 98 2.43 16.60 9.16
C LYS A 98 1.91 17.48 8.01
N THR A 99 1.26 16.88 7.03
CA THR A 99 0.85 17.53 5.78
C THR A 99 -0.53 17.02 5.39
N GLU A 100 -1.40 17.92 4.95
CA GLU A 100 -2.64 17.53 4.29
C GLU A 100 -2.31 17.16 2.85
N ILE A 101 -2.48 15.88 2.52
CA ILE A 101 -2.27 15.37 1.16
C ILE A 101 -3.61 15.31 0.45
N SER A 102 -3.62 15.71 -0.81
CA SER A 102 -4.73 15.43 -1.71
C SER A 102 -4.20 14.83 -3.00
N TYR A 103 -4.88 13.82 -3.52
CA TYR A 103 -4.67 13.34 -4.87
C TYR A 103 -5.95 13.42 -5.68
N GLU A 104 -5.80 13.58 -6.98
CA GLU A 104 -6.87 13.56 -7.96
C GLU A 104 -6.37 12.82 -9.19
N TYR A 105 -7.22 11.98 -9.77
CA TYR A 105 -6.87 11.29 -11.00
C TYR A 105 -8.05 11.14 -11.95
N GLN A 106 -7.72 10.90 -13.21
CA GLN A 106 -8.67 10.53 -14.25
C GLN A 106 -8.03 9.47 -15.16
N VAL A 107 -8.69 8.33 -15.28
CA VAL A 107 -8.36 7.29 -16.26
C VAL A 107 -8.74 7.81 -17.64
N ASN A 108 -7.75 7.84 -18.53
CA ASN A 108 -7.85 8.28 -19.91
C ASN A 108 -8.25 7.13 -20.85
N SER A 109 -7.76 5.91 -20.57
CA SER A 109 -8.10 4.68 -21.31
C SER A 109 -7.90 3.43 -20.44
N GLY A 110 -8.49 2.30 -20.84
CA GLY A 110 -8.35 1.02 -20.15
C GLY A 110 -9.38 0.81 -19.02
N PRO A 111 -9.16 -0.18 -18.13
CA PRO A 111 -10.08 -0.50 -17.05
C PRO A 111 -10.08 0.54 -15.92
N ASN A 112 -11.04 0.40 -15.01
CA ASN A 112 -11.02 1.12 -13.74
C ASN A 112 -9.88 0.60 -12.87
N LEU A 113 -9.42 1.42 -11.92
CA LEU A 113 -8.27 1.11 -11.07
C LEU A 113 -8.60 1.19 -9.59
N ASP A 114 -7.81 0.47 -8.80
CA ASP A 114 -7.82 0.51 -7.33
C ASP A 114 -6.66 1.38 -6.83
N PHE A 115 -6.89 2.11 -5.73
CA PHE A 115 -5.90 2.98 -5.12
C PHE A 115 -5.77 2.71 -3.63
N TYR A 116 -4.53 2.55 -3.17
CA TYR A 116 -4.21 2.32 -1.77
C TYR A 116 -3.04 3.20 -1.33
N MET A 117 -3.24 4.03 -0.31
CA MET A 117 -2.12 4.68 0.37
C MET A 117 -1.64 3.79 1.52
N VAL A 118 -0.34 3.54 1.58
CA VAL A 118 0.32 2.72 2.61
C VAL A 118 1.63 3.35 3.08
N ASP A 119 2.13 2.92 4.24
CA ASP A 119 3.49 3.19 4.71
C ASP A 119 4.45 2.04 4.30
N ASP A 120 5.68 2.04 4.83
CA ASP A 120 6.67 0.99 4.55
C ASP A 120 6.21 -0.43 4.96
N ASP A 121 5.53 -0.56 6.11
CA ASP A 121 5.02 -1.86 6.59
C ASP A 121 3.85 -2.35 5.73
N GLY A 122 2.94 -1.43 5.38
CA GLY A 122 1.85 -1.71 4.46
C GLY A 122 2.35 -2.13 3.07
N LEU A 123 3.36 -1.45 2.52
CA LEU A 123 3.97 -1.82 1.25
C LEU A 123 4.65 -3.19 1.31
N PHE A 124 5.36 -3.48 2.40
CA PHE A 124 6.00 -4.79 2.61
C PHE A 124 4.96 -5.92 2.58
N LYS A 125 3.81 -5.73 3.25
CA LYS A 125 2.71 -6.69 3.26
C LYS A 125 2.02 -6.80 1.90
N TRP A 126 1.76 -5.68 1.21
CA TRP A 126 1.25 -5.66 -0.16
C TRP A 126 2.09 -6.54 -1.08
N LYS A 127 3.41 -6.37 -1.08
CA LYS A 127 4.30 -7.16 -1.94
C LYS A 127 4.22 -8.65 -1.64
N ARG A 128 4.14 -9.03 -0.37
CA ARG A 128 3.96 -10.44 0.02
C ARG A 128 2.63 -11.00 -0.47
N VAL A 129 1.56 -10.21 -0.45
CA VAL A 129 0.26 -10.59 -1.01
C VAL A 129 0.40 -10.86 -2.52
N MET A 130 1.04 -9.96 -3.25
CA MET A 130 1.32 -10.14 -4.69
C MET A 130 2.18 -11.37 -4.99
N GLU A 131 3.03 -11.79 -4.03
CA GLU A 131 3.82 -13.03 -4.08
C GLU A 131 3.04 -14.28 -3.65
N GLY A 132 1.74 -14.17 -3.35
CA GLY A 132 0.86 -15.28 -2.98
C GLY A 132 0.86 -15.63 -1.48
N ALA A 133 1.28 -14.71 -0.61
CA ALA A 133 1.15 -14.90 0.83
C ALA A 133 -0.34 -15.02 1.23
N LYS A 134 -0.60 -15.85 2.25
CA LYS A 134 -1.96 -16.05 2.79
C LYS A 134 -2.48 -14.87 3.63
N GLU A 135 -1.62 -13.93 3.97
CA GLU A 135 -2.01 -12.69 4.64
C GLU A 135 -2.76 -11.83 3.61
N THR A 136 -4.07 -11.71 3.75
CA THR A 136 -4.94 -10.97 2.81
C THR A 136 -5.26 -9.56 3.29
N GLN A 137 -4.53 -9.05 4.30
CA GLN A 137 -4.83 -7.77 4.91
C GLN A 137 -3.55 -7.03 5.28
N PHE A 138 -3.49 -5.79 4.85
CA PHE A 138 -2.48 -4.81 5.23
C PHE A 138 -3.19 -3.51 5.58
N MET A 139 -2.56 -2.71 6.44
CA MET A 139 -3.11 -1.42 6.84
C MET A 139 -3.03 -0.46 5.66
N THR A 140 -4.17 0.15 5.34
CA THR A 140 -4.28 1.23 4.37
C THR A 140 -4.84 2.47 5.06
N TYR A 141 -4.50 3.65 4.54
CA TYR A 141 -5.12 4.89 4.98
C TYR A 141 -6.47 5.04 4.28
N GLY A 142 -7.57 4.78 5.00
CA GLY A 142 -8.92 4.69 4.45
C GLY A 142 -9.40 5.93 3.70
N ASP A 143 -8.98 7.13 4.14
CA ASP A 143 -9.30 8.41 3.47
C ASP A 143 -8.75 8.49 2.03
N PHE A 144 -7.79 7.64 1.70
CA PHE A 144 -7.09 7.56 0.42
C PHE A 144 -7.40 6.26 -0.34
N LYS A 145 -8.39 5.48 0.10
CA LYS A 145 -8.81 4.28 -0.62
C LYS A 145 -9.82 4.67 -1.71
N SER A 146 -9.56 4.24 -2.94
CA SER A 146 -10.55 4.21 -4.03
C SER A 146 -10.61 2.80 -4.60
N SER A 147 -11.82 2.34 -4.93
CA SER A 147 -12.09 0.97 -5.38
C SER A 147 -12.82 0.98 -6.72
N ALA A 148 -12.26 0.34 -7.75
CA ALA A 148 -12.85 0.13 -9.06
C ALA A 148 -13.41 1.42 -9.70
N THR A 149 -12.64 2.51 -9.67
CA THR A 149 -13.06 3.83 -10.14
C THR A 149 -12.19 4.35 -11.30
N SER A 150 -12.79 5.11 -12.22
CA SER A 150 -12.09 5.78 -13.32
C SER A 150 -11.74 7.25 -13.04
N ARG A 151 -12.26 7.81 -11.95
CA ARG A 151 -11.97 9.17 -11.49
C ARG A 151 -12.31 9.26 -10.02
N ASP A 152 -11.43 9.86 -9.23
CA ASP A 152 -11.73 10.21 -7.84
C ASP A 152 -10.83 11.37 -7.38
N LYS A 153 -11.20 11.98 -6.26
CA LYS A 153 -10.41 12.96 -5.53
C LYS A 153 -10.46 12.64 -4.05
N LYS A 154 -9.29 12.44 -3.43
CA LYS A 154 -9.16 12.16 -2.00
C LYS A 154 -8.28 13.18 -1.31
N SER A 155 -8.47 13.30 -0.01
CA SER A 155 -7.63 14.12 0.85
C SER A 155 -7.62 13.60 2.27
N GLY A 156 -6.51 13.78 2.96
CA GLY A 156 -6.37 13.41 4.37
C GLY A 156 -5.07 13.94 4.97
N LEU A 157 -4.97 13.89 6.29
CA LEU A 157 -3.76 14.30 7.02
C LEU A 157 -2.82 13.10 7.19
N LEU A 158 -1.57 13.25 6.77
CA LEU A 158 -0.50 12.30 7.04
C LEU A 158 0.57 12.94 7.91
N ASN A 159 1.19 12.16 8.79
CA ASN A 159 2.33 12.63 9.58
C ASN A 159 3.59 12.69 8.72
N ALA A 160 4.69 13.20 9.27
CA ALA A 160 5.99 13.06 8.63
C ALA A 160 6.33 11.57 8.44
N GLY A 161 6.83 11.19 7.27
CA GLY A 161 7.06 9.79 6.94
C GLY A 161 7.21 9.53 5.45
N THR A 162 7.42 8.25 5.12
CA THR A 162 7.42 7.76 3.73
C THR A 162 6.11 7.02 3.48
N TYR A 163 5.47 7.35 2.38
CA TYR A 163 4.21 6.76 1.96
C TYR A 163 4.28 6.32 0.50
N TYR A 164 3.41 5.39 0.15
CA TYR A 164 3.29 4.85 -1.19
C TYR A 164 1.83 4.85 -1.59
N LEU A 165 1.52 5.53 -2.69
CA LEU A 165 0.26 5.36 -3.39
C LEU A 165 0.44 4.20 -4.37
N ILE A 166 -0.26 3.11 -4.10
CA ILE A 166 -0.38 1.95 -4.97
C ILE A 166 -1.52 2.21 -5.94
N ILE A 167 -1.24 2.07 -7.22
CA ILE A 167 -2.23 2.13 -8.30
C ILE A 167 -2.31 0.73 -8.88
N ASP A 168 -3.42 0.05 -8.66
CA ASP A 168 -3.54 -1.39 -8.83
C ASP A 168 -4.49 -1.75 -9.99
N ASN A 169 -3.99 -2.59 -10.90
CA ASN A 169 -4.71 -3.21 -12.00
C ASN A 169 -4.57 -4.75 -11.95
N THR A 170 -4.37 -5.31 -10.75
CA THR A 170 -4.35 -6.75 -10.50
C THR A 170 -5.73 -7.27 -10.09
N ASP A 171 -5.85 -8.60 -9.93
CA ASP A 171 -7.04 -9.29 -9.44
C ASP A 171 -7.22 -9.25 -7.91
N TYR A 172 -6.40 -8.51 -7.16
CA TYR A 172 -6.44 -8.56 -5.71
C TYR A 172 -7.60 -7.77 -5.09
N GLY A 173 -7.98 -6.66 -5.72
CA GLY A 173 -8.94 -5.71 -5.18
C GLY A 173 -10.36 -5.85 -5.72
N ASP A 174 -11.05 -4.72 -5.86
CA ASP A 174 -12.40 -4.66 -6.43
C ASP A 174 -12.35 -4.52 -7.96
N VAL A 175 -11.18 -4.13 -8.50
CA VAL A 175 -10.90 -4.19 -9.93
C VAL A 175 -10.78 -5.65 -10.37
N MET A 176 -11.44 -5.95 -11.49
CA MET A 176 -11.29 -7.20 -12.22
C MET A 176 -11.06 -6.83 -13.69
N PRO A 177 -9.80 -6.81 -14.16
CA PRO A 177 -9.52 -6.59 -15.56
C PRO A 177 -10.29 -7.62 -16.43
N PRO A 178 -10.69 -7.26 -17.66
CA PRO A 178 -11.39 -8.18 -18.52
C PRO A 178 -10.52 -9.41 -18.87
N MET A 179 -11.00 -10.61 -18.53
CA MET A 179 -10.34 -11.88 -18.90
C MET A 179 -10.52 -12.21 -20.40
N ASN A 180 -9.99 -11.37 -21.30
CA ASN A 180 -10.21 -11.42 -22.75
C ASN A 180 -8.96 -11.88 -23.55
N LEU A 181 -7.87 -12.24 -22.86
CA LEU A 181 -6.56 -12.63 -23.42
C LEU A 181 -5.80 -11.49 -24.13
N ALA A 182 -6.21 -10.24 -23.92
CA ALA A 182 -5.51 -9.03 -24.33
C ALA A 182 -5.07 -8.23 -23.09
N ASP A 183 -3.88 -7.64 -23.16
CA ASP A 183 -3.35 -6.81 -22.09
C ASP A 183 -4.13 -5.48 -22.01
N ASP A 184 -5.04 -5.40 -21.05
CA ASP A 184 -5.92 -4.25 -20.82
C ASP A 184 -5.20 -3.18 -19.98
N VAL A 185 -4.28 -2.47 -20.64
CA VAL A 185 -3.49 -1.39 -20.03
C VAL A 185 -4.37 -0.18 -19.69
N ALA A 186 -4.36 0.21 -18.43
CA ALA A 186 -4.94 1.47 -17.97
C ALA A 186 -3.95 2.62 -18.14
N THR A 187 -4.43 3.75 -18.65
CA THR A 187 -3.67 5.00 -18.66
C THR A 187 -4.45 6.06 -17.89
N LEU A 188 -3.76 6.85 -17.06
CA LEU A 188 -4.37 7.90 -16.27
C LEU A 188 -3.47 9.12 -16.16
N HIS A 189 -4.06 10.26 -15.82
CA HIS A 189 -3.35 11.41 -15.30
C HIS A 189 -3.54 11.46 -13.78
N LEU A 190 -2.45 11.61 -13.02
CA LEU A 190 -2.46 11.67 -11.55
C LEU A 190 -1.75 12.93 -11.07
N THR A 191 -2.43 13.68 -10.21
CA THR A 191 -1.86 14.81 -9.47
C THR A 191 -1.92 14.53 -7.98
N VAL A 192 -0.82 14.80 -7.26
CA VAL A 192 -0.73 14.74 -5.80
C VAL A 192 -0.16 16.07 -5.29
N VAL A 193 -0.84 16.67 -4.32
CA VAL A 193 -0.44 17.94 -3.69
C VAL A 193 -0.39 17.81 -2.17
N GLY A 194 0.45 18.60 -1.52
CA GLY A 194 0.55 18.72 -0.06
C GLY A 194 0.38 20.16 0.44
N ARG A 195 -0.27 20.34 1.58
CA ARG A 195 -0.43 21.62 2.31
C ARG A 195 0.06 21.53 3.75
#